data_AF-R4KJ46-F1
#
_entry.id   AF-R4KJ46-F1
#
_cell.length_a   1.000
_cell.length_b   1.000
_cell.length_c   1.000
_cell.angle_alpha   90.00
_cell.angle_beta   90.00
_cell.angle_gamma   90.00
#
_symmetry.space_group_name_H-M   'P 1'
#
loop_
_entity.id
_entity.type
_entity.pdbx_description
1 polymer ?
#
loop_
_entity_poly.entity_id
_entity_poly.type
_entity_poly.pdbx_seq_one_letter_code
_entity_poly.pdbx_strand_id
1 'polypeptide(L)' 'MKIDELSLSNLKKAQVRFKALFFYKDNEAYSDVVREAQELVELLLKAVLRAIGVEVPKVHDVSRTLEKHRSLLPPTLVEG' A
#
# COMPACT_ATOMS: atom_id res chain seq x y z
N MET A 1 -4.58 16.21 -2.07
CA MET A 1 -4.77 14.78 -2.42
C MET A 1 -6.11 14.61 -3.09
N LYS A 2 -6.17 13.81 -4.15
CA LYS A 2 -7.45 13.40 -4.76
C LYS A 2 -7.71 11.95 -4.40
N ILE A 3 -8.70 11.71 -3.55
CA ILE A 3 -9.10 10.34 -3.21
C ILE A 3 -10.15 9.91 -4.24
N ASP A 4 -9.73 9.08 -5.20
CA ASP A 4 -10.65 8.46 -6.16
C ASP A 4 -11.24 7.14 -5.61
N GLU A 5 -12.27 6.62 -6.28
CA GLU A 5 -12.94 5.38 -5.88
C GLU A 5 -11.98 4.18 -5.79
N LEU A 6 -10.97 4.15 -6.67
CA LEU A 6 -9.99 3.07 -6.71
C LEU A 6 -9.01 3.15 -5.54
N SER A 7 -8.63 4.35 -5.12
CA SER A 7 -7.84 4.60 -3.92
C SER A 7 -8.60 4.16 -2.67
N LEU A 8 -9.89 4.49 -2.57
CA LEU A 8 -10.76 3.99 -1.48
C LEU A 8 -10.88 2.47 -1.49
N SER A 9 -11.03 1.87 -2.68
CA SER A 9 -11.11 0.41 -2.84
C SER A 9 -9.82 -0.26 -2.37
N ASN A 10 -8.65 0.28 -2.74
CA ASN A 10 -7.36 -0.22 -2.29
C ASN A 10 -7.19 -0.10 -0.78
N LEU A 11 -7.59 1.03 -0.17
CA LEU A 11 -7.57 1.21 1.28
C LEU A 11 -8.48 0.21 2.01
N LYS A 12 -9.69 -0.04 1.50
CA LYS A 12 -10.61 -1.04 2.07
C LYS A 12 -10.01 -2.44 2.02
N LYS A 13 -9.41 -2.83 0.89
CA LYS A 13 -8.73 -4.13 0.73
C LYS A 13 -7.54 -4.24 1.69
N ALA A 14 -6.73 -3.19 1.79
CA ALA A 14 -5.62 -3.12 2.73
C ALA A 14 -6.08 -3.34 4.19
N GLN A 15 -7.16 -2.69 4.62
CA GLN A 15 -7.70 -2.89 5.97
C GLN A 15 -8.12 -4.34 6.25
N VAL A 16 -8.72 -5.03 5.28
CA VAL A 16 -9.10 -6.45 5.41
C VAL A 16 -7.86 -7.33 5.53
N ARG A 17 -6.86 -7.14 4.66
CA ARG A 17 -5.60 -7.91 4.71
C ARG A 17 -4.86 -7.68 6.02
N PHE A 18 -4.81 -6.45 6.52
CA PHE A 18 -4.18 -6.15 7.80
C PHE A 18 -4.79 -6.95 8.96
N LYS A 19 -6.11 -7.12 8.97
CA LYS A 19 -6.79 -7.99 9.96
C LYS A 19 -6.42 -9.46 9.76
N ALA A 20 -6.33 -9.93 8.52
CA ALA A 20 -5.97 -11.29 8.19
C ALA A 20 -4.54 -11.66 8.63
N LEU A 21 -3.60 -10.69 8.65
CA LEU A 21 -2.24 -10.92 9.16
C LEU A 21 -2.21 -11.50 10.57
N PHE A 22 -3.09 -11.03 11.46
CA PHE A 22 -3.19 -11.55 12.82
C PHE A 22 -3.67 -13.00 12.82
N PHE A 23 -4.70 -13.31 12.02
CA PHE A 23 -5.18 -14.68 11.87
C PHE A 23 -4.07 -15.62 11.40
N TYR A 24 -3.31 -15.26 10.36
CA TYR A 24 -2.22 -16.11 9.87
C TYR A 24 -1.10 -16.25 10.90
N LYS A 25 -0.74 -15.16 11.58
CA LYS A 25 0.30 -15.15 12.62
C LYS A 25 -0.07 -16.04 13.79
N ASP A 26 -1.32 -15.97 14.26
CA ASP A 26 -1.80 -16.76 15.40
C ASP A 26 -1.90 -18.26 15.09
N ASN A 27 -1.97 -18.62 13.81
CA ASN A 27 -1.94 -20.00 13.33
C ASN A 27 -0.55 -20.43 12.80
N GLU A 28 0.51 -19.66 13.11
CA GLU A 28 1.90 -19.94 12.70
C GLU A 28 2.09 -20.08 11.17
N ALA A 29 1.15 -19.56 10.37
CA ALA A 29 1.18 -19.58 8.91
C ALA A 29 2.06 -18.43 8.37
N TYR A 30 3.35 -18.45 8.71
CA TYR A 30 4.25 -17.32 8.47
C TYR A 30 4.47 -17.00 6.99
N SER A 31 4.42 -18.00 6.10
CA SER A 31 4.46 -17.77 4.64
C SER A 31 3.32 -16.87 4.16
N ASP A 32 2.12 -17.10 4.71
CA ASP A 32 0.93 -16.34 4.37
C ASP A 32 0.97 -14.94 4.98
N VAL A 33 1.52 -14.80 6.20
CA VAL A 33 1.80 -13.48 6.80
C VAL A 33 2.66 -12.64 5.87
N VAL A 34 3.78 -13.18 5.37
CA VAL A 34 4.71 -12.45 4.49
C VAL A 34 4.03 -12.05 3.18
N ARG A 35 3.31 -12.99 2.56
CA ARG A 35 2.59 -12.73 1.29
C ARG A 35 1.53 -11.66 1.45
N GLU A 36 0.70 -11.77 2.48
CA GLU A 36 -0.38 -10.82 2.74
C GLU A 36 0.14 -9.45 3.14
N ALA A 37 1.27 -9.38 3.84
CA ALA A 37 1.92 -8.12 4.19
C ALA A 37 2.47 -7.42 2.94
N GLN A 38 3.09 -8.15 2.02
CA GLN A 38 3.56 -7.59 0.75
C GLN A 38 2.41 -7.01 -0.07
N GLU A 39 1.32 -7.76 -0.24
CA GLU A 39 0.11 -7.34 -0.95
C GLU A 39 -0.56 -6.12 -0.30
N LEU A 40 -0.60 -6.11 1.04
CA LEU A 40 -1.10 -4.99 1.83
C LEU A 40 -0.30 -3.71 1.54
N VAL A 41 1.03 -3.78 1.62
CA VAL A 41 1.92 -2.64 1.37
C VAL A 41 1.77 -2.17 -0.08
N GLU A 42 1.72 -3.07 -1.05
CA GLU A 42 1.54 -2.73 -2.47
C GLU A 42 0.23 -1.96 -2.71
N LEU A 43 -0.89 -2.38 -2.10
CA LEU A 43 -2.18 -1.67 -2.21
C LEU A 43 -2.11 -0.26 -1.61
N LEU A 44 -1.46 -0.10 -0.45
CA LEU A 44 -1.29 1.19 0.19
C LEU A 44 -0.44 2.13 -0.68
N LEU A 45 0.70 1.66 -1.20
CA LEU A 45 1.55 2.44 -2.09
C LEU A 45 0.80 2.86 -3.37
N LYS A 46 0.03 1.96 -3.97
CA LYS A 46 -0.84 2.28 -5.13
C LYS A 46 -1.88 3.34 -4.80
N ALA A 47 -2.48 3.30 -3.61
CA ALA A 47 -3.42 4.32 -3.17
C ALA A 47 -2.74 5.69 -2.96
N VAL A 48 -1.53 5.71 -2.37
CA VAL A 48 -0.76 6.96 -2.20
C VAL A 48 -0.39 7.56 -3.55
N LEU A 49 0.15 6.78 -4.49
CA LEU A 49 0.50 7.24 -5.84
C LEU A 49 -0.70 7.92 -6.52
N ARG A 50 -1.87 7.29 -6.48
CA ARG A 50 -3.11 7.89 -7.01
C ARG A 50 -3.49 9.18 -6.29
N ALA A 51 -3.38 9.20 -4.97
CA ALA A 51 -3.75 10.35 -4.16
C ALA A 51 -2.88 11.58 -4.41
N ILE A 52 -1.60 11.39 -4.78
CA ILE A 52 -0.68 12.45 -5.21
C ILE A 52 -0.76 12.76 -6.71
N GLY A 53 -1.68 12.12 -7.45
CA GLY A 53 -1.89 12.36 -8.88
C GLY A 53 -0.87 11.68 -9.81
N VAL A 54 -0.11 10.71 -9.30
CA VAL A 54 0.87 9.93 -10.07
C VAL A 54 0.20 8.69 -10.64
N GLU A 55 0.43 8.42 -11.93
CA GLU A 55 -0.07 7.22 -12.58
C GLU A 55 0.58 5.96 -11.96
N VAL A 56 -0.25 4.99 -11.61
CA VAL A 56 0.23 3.71 -11.05
C VAL A 56 0.84 2.88 -12.18
N PRO A 57 2.13 2.52 -12.11
CA PRO A 57 2.76 1.74 -13.16
C PRO A 57 2.22 0.31 -13.17
N LYS A 58 2.25 -0.35 -14.34
CA LYS A 58 1.86 -1.75 -14.51
C LYS A 58 2.98 -2.71 -14.09
N VAL A 59 3.55 -2.51 -12.89
CA VAL A 59 4.58 -3.37 -12.28
C VAL A 59 4.21 -3.68 -10.82
N HIS A 60 4.74 -4.77 -10.28
CA HIS A 60 4.47 -5.20 -8.90
C HIS A 60 5.16 -4.30 -7.86
N ASP A 61 6.46 -4.03 -8.02
CA ASP A 61 7.18 -3.13 -7.11
C ASP A 61 6.95 -1.67 -7.51
N VAL A 62 6.01 -1.02 -6.81
CA VAL A 62 5.67 0.39 -6.99
C VAL A 62 6.48 1.32 -6.07
N SER A 63 7.30 0.77 -5.17
CA SER A 63 8.05 1.54 -4.16
C SER A 63 9.03 2.51 -4.83
N ARG A 64 9.72 2.05 -5.88
CA ARG A 64 10.64 2.90 -6.67
C ARG A 64 9.95 4.08 -7.32
N THR A 65 8.67 3.93 -7.70
CA THR A 65 7.89 5.03 -8.27
C THR A 65 7.53 6.06 -7.22
N LEU A 66 7.23 5.62 -6.00
CA LEU A 66 7.00 6.51 -4.88
C LEU A 66 8.25 7.33 -4.54
N GLU A 67 9.42 6.68 -4.47
CA GLU A 67 10.71 7.34 -4.23
C GLU A 67 11.02 8.45 -5.25
N LYS A 68 10.76 8.19 -6.54
CA LYS A 68 10.93 9.20 -7.60
C LYS A 68 10.03 10.43 -7.43
N HIS A 69 8.92 10.29 -6.70
CA HIS A 69 7.93 11.35 -6.46
C HIS A 69 7.89 11.78 -5.00
N ARG A 70 8.95 11.54 -4.23
CA ARG A 70 9.04 11.86 -2.79
C ARG A 70 8.72 13.32 -2.48
N SER A 71 9.03 14.24 -3.39
CA SER A 71 8.71 15.68 -3.26
C SER A 71 7.21 16.00 -3.30
N LEU A 72 6.38 15.09 -3.80
CA LEU A 72 4.91 15.24 -3.84
C LEU A 72 4.24 14.65 -2.59
N LEU A 73 5.00 13.95 -1.74
CA LEU A 73 4.47 13.37 -0.51
C LEU A 73 4.25 14.45 0.56
N PRO A 74 3.22 14.29 1.41
CA PRO A 74 3.09 15.09 2.62
C PRO A 74 4.36 15.01 3.47
N PRO A 75 4.79 16.11 4.13
CA PRO A 75 5.98 16.11 4.98
C PRO A 75 5.99 14.99 6.04
N THR A 76 4.81 14.67 6.58
CA THR A 76 4.61 13.58 7.56
C THR A 76 5.03 12.19 7.08
N LEU A 77 5.13 11.97 5.76
CA LEU A 77 5.59 10.70 5.17
C LEU A 77 7.07 10.74 4.76
N VAL A 78 7.71 11.92 4.78
CA VAL A 78 9.10 12.12 4.36
C VAL A 78 10.05 12.14 5.56
N GLU A 79 9.54 12.49 6.74
CA GLU A 79 10.31 12.65 7.97
C GLU A 79 10.48 11.37 8.81
N GLY A 80 10.00 10.22 8.30
CA GLY A 80 10.07 8.91 8.97
C GLY A 80 11.35 8.13 8.73
#